data_AF-A0A2G9TY85-F1
#
_entry.id   AF-A0A2G9TY85-F1
#
_cell.length_a   1.000
_cell.length_b   1.000
_cell.length_c   1.000
_cell.angle_alpha   90.00
_cell.angle_beta   90.00
_cell.angle_gamma   90.00
#
_symmetry.space_group_name_H-M   'P 1'
#
loop_
_entity.id
_entity.type
_entity.pdbx_description
1 polymer ?
#
loop_
_entity_poly.entity_id
_entity_poly.type
_entity_poly.pdbx_seq_one_letter_code
_entity_poly.pdbx_strand_id
1 'polypeptide(L)'
;MSAPILPVPPENIHDDPGFRALVQVLQKEPDPRVANQFYEWKKCIEKNISQYENDAKQLWGNFWKGVQLCEKLPFMADLKIKNFNNGDETKRHIPPLKELPNDSLFYGADPMQEVNEKLYSKFGTFYPFAVGGKSKISKANVLINKVLHKNLNLQ
;
A
#
# COMPACT_ATOMS: atom_id res chain seq x y z
N MET A 1 38.38 -20.28 13.19
CA MET A 1 37.47 -20.33 14.35
C MET A 1 36.21 -19.61 13.96
N SER A 2 35.17 -20.35 13.58
CA SER A 2 33.88 -19.78 13.17
C SER A 2 33.01 -19.61 14.41
N ALA A 3 32.51 -18.39 14.62
CA ALA A 3 31.55 -18.14 15.68
C ALA A 3 30.26 -18.93 15.39
N PRO A 4 29.67 -19.63 16.39
CA PRO A 4 28.39 -20.28 16.22
C PRO A 4 27.31 -19.21 16.01
N ILE A 5 26.54 -19.35 14.93
CA ILE A 5 25.29 -18.61 14.74
C ILE A 5 24.33 -19.13 15.81
N LEU A 6 24.12 -18.35 16.87
CA LEU A 6 23.07 -18.63 17.83
C LEU A 6 21.72 -18.49 17.10
N PRO A 7 20.78 -19.43 17.27
CA PRO A 7 19.43 -19.23 16.79
C PRO A 7 18.84 -18.01 17.51
N VAL A 8 18.52 -16.96 16.74
CA VAL A 8 17.74 -15.83 17.25
C VAL A 8 16.40 -16.43 17.71
N PRO A 9 16.01 -16.29 18.99
CA PRO A 9 14.70 -16.76 19.45
C PRO A 9 13.62 -16.08 18.60
N PRO A 10 12.45 -16.70 18.39
CA PRO A 10 11.35 -16.03 17.73
C PRO A 10 10.98 -14.84 18.60
N GLU A 11 11.48 -13.64 18.29
CA GLU A 11 10.93 -12.41 18.81
C GLU A 11 9.44 -12.50 18.52
N ASN A 12 8.62 -12.46 19.59
CA ASN A 12 7.19 -12.33 19.42
C ASN A 12 6.99 -11.14 18.49
N ILE A 13 6.33 -11.35 17.35
CA ILE A 13 6.06 -10.29 16.38
C ILE A 13 5.40 -9.06 17.06
N HIS A 14 4.70 -9.28 18.17
CA HIS A 14 4.13 -8.26 19.06
C HIS A 14 5.13 -7.29 19.72
N ASP A 15 6.41 -7.65 19.78
CA ASP A 15 7.49 -6.86 20.39
C ASP A 15 8.33 -6.10 19.36
N ASP A 16 8.15 -6.37 18.06
CA ASP A 16 8.76 -5.60 16.99
C ASP A 16 8.24 -4.14 17.01
N PRO A 17 9.11 -3.11 17.13
CA PRO A 17 8.70 -1.71 17.15
C PRO A 17 7.91 -1.29 15.90
N GLY A 18 8.24 -1.86 14.74
CA GLY A 18 7.52 -1.64 13.49
C GLY A 18 6.10 -2.22 13.53
N PHE A 19 5.94 -3.43 14.06
CA PHE A 19 4.65 -4.07 14.26
C PHE A 19 3.81 -3.34 15.31
N ARG A 20 4.40 -2.88 16.41
CA ARG A 20 3.70 -2.07 17.42
C ARG A 20 3.21 -0.75 16.84
N ALA A 21 4.04 -0.05 16.06
CA ALA A 21 3.63 1.16 15.37
C ALA A 21 2.51 0.90 14.35
N LEU A 22 2.59 -0.21 13.61
CA LEU A 22 1.55 -0.62 12.66
C LEU A 22 0.24 -0.94 13.36
N VAL A 23 0.26 -1.69 14.47
CA VAL A 23 -0.93 -1.99 15.28
C VAL A 23 -1.55 -0.70 15.80
N GLN A 24 -0.75 0.25 16.29
CA GLN A 24 -1.25 1.56 16.71
C GLN A 24 -1.88 2.36 15.57
N VAL A 25 -1.33 2.27 14.35
CA VAL A 25 -1.91 2.92 13.16
C VAL A 25 -3.22 2.25 12.75
N LEU A 26 -3.28 0.92 12.75
CA LEU A 26 -4.47 0.14 12.38
C LEU A 26 -5.61 0.25 13.41
N GLN A 27 -5.27 0.52 14.67
CA GLN A 27 -6.23 0.74 15.76
C GLN A 27 -6.62 2.21 15.91
N LYS A 28 -6.03 3.13 15.13
CA LYS A 28 -6.31 4.55 15.27
C LYS A 28 -7.65 4.89 14.61
N GLU A 29 -8.52 5.54 15.39
CA GLU A 29 -9.71 6.18 14.85
C GLU A 29 -9.34 7.15 13.71
N PRO A 30 -10.19 7.29 12.68
CA PRO A 30 -9.94 8.23 11.61
C PRO A 30 -9.83 9.66 12.16
N ASP A 31 -9.04 10.50 11.48
CA ASP A 31 -8.93 11.91 11.83
C ASP A 31 -10.35 12.54 11.89
N PRO A 32 -10.72 13.23 12.98
CA PRO A 32 -12.08 13.75 13.18
C PRO A 32 -12.58 14.61 12.02
N ARG A 33 -11.68 15.26 11.26
CA ARG A 33 -12.02 16.10 10.10
C ARG A 33 -12.59 15.30 8.93
N VAL A 34 -12.25 14.01 8.82
CA VAL A 34 -12.65 13.14 7.71
C VAL A 34 -13.33 11.85 8.18
N ALA A 35 -13.64 11.74 9.47
CA ALA A 35 -14.20 10.53 10.07
C ALA A 35 -15.52 10.11 9.42
N ASN A 36 -16.41 11.05 9.12
CA ASN A 36 -17.69 10.74 8.48
C ASN A 36 -17.50 10.15 7.08
N GLN A 37 -16.65 10.78 6.26
CA GLN A 37 -16.30 10.30 4.91
C GLN A 37 -15.63 8.93 4.96
N PHE A 38 -14.73 8.72 5.92
CA PHE A 38 -14.10 7.42 6.14
C PHE A 38 -15.13 6.33 6.44
N TYR A 39 -16.04 6.57 7.38
CA TYR A 39 -17.05 5.59 7.77
C TYR A 39 -18.09 5.35 6.66
N GLU A 40 -18.48 6.39 5.92
CA GLU A 40 -19.37 6.27 4.78
C GLU A 40 -18.74 5.43 3.65
N TRP A 41 -17.47 5.70 3.32
CA TRP A 41 -16.72 4.91 2.35
C TRP A 41 -16.55 3.45 2.81
N LYS A 42 -16.13 3.24 4.07
CA LYS A 42 -15.93 1.92 4.67
C LYS A 42 -17.21 1.10 4.56
N LYS A 43 -18.35 1.65 4.98
CA LYS A 43 -19.65 1.00 4.89
C LYS A 43 -20.02 0.66 3.45
N CYS A 44 -19.72 1.53 2.49
CA CYS A 44 -19.94 1.25 1.08
C CYS A 44 -19.09 0.07 0.60
N ILE A 45 -17.80 0.03 0.94
CA ILE A 45 -16.88 -1.04 0.54
C ILE A 45 -17.32 -2.36 1.15
N GLU A 46 -17.53 -2.41 2.47
CA GLU A 46 -17.98 -3.60 3.19
C GLU A 46 -19.25 -4.18 2.57
N LYS A 47 -20.22 -3.32 2.24
CA LYS A 47 -21.46 -3.75 1.56
C LYS A 47 -21.20 -4.40 0.20
N ASN A 48 -20.28 -3.85 -0.60
CA ASN A 48 -20.04 -4.33 -1.97
C ASN A 48 -19.17 -5.58 -2.02
N ILE A 49 -18.38 -5.86 -0.97
CA ILE A 49 -17.43 -6.98 -0.94
C ILE A 49 -17.82 -8.11 0.01
N SER A 50 -18.80 -7.90 0.90
CA SER A 50 -19.22 -8.88 1.93
C SER A 50 -19.58 -10.24 1.36
N GLN A 51 -20.17 -10.29 0.16
CA GLN A 51 -20.48 -11.56 -0.52
C GLN A 51 -19.24 -12.43 -0.81
N TYR A 52 -18.03 -11.86 -0.74
CA TYR A 52 -16.77 -12.54 -1.00
C TYR A 52 -15.93 -12.79 0.26
N GLU A 53 -16.47 -12.54 1.46
CA GLU A 53 -15.73 -12.60 2.73
C GLU A 53 -14.97 -13.93 2.93
N ASN A 54 -15.56 -15.04 2.48
CA ASN A 54 -14.99 -16.38 2.60
C ASN A 54 -14.28 -16.89 1.32
N ASP A 55 -14.15 -16.05 0.29
CA ASP A 55 -13.49 -16.41 -0.97
C ASP A 55 -12.51 -15.30 -1.37
N ALA A 56 -11.26 -15.47 -0.95
CA ALA A 56 -10.20 -14.53 -1.25
C ALA A 56 -10.00 -14.32 -2.77
N LYS A 57 -10.17 -15.35 -3.60
CA LYS A 57 -9.98 -15.22 -5.05
C LYS A 57 -11.06 -14.34 -5.66
N GLN A 58 -12.31 -14.55 -5.27
CA GLN A 58 -13.43 -13.73 -5.71
C GLN A 58 -13.35 -12.31 -5.15
N LEU A 59 -12.92 -12.17 -3.89
CA LEU A 59 -12.69 -10.88 -3.26
C LEU A 59 -11.70 -10.07 -4.09
N TRP A 60 -10.50 -10.58 -4.33
CA TRP A 60 -9.48 -9.87 -5.10
C TRP A 60 -9.89 -9.63 -6.56
N GLY A 61 -10.59 -10.58 -7.19
CA GLY A 61 -11.08 -10.43 -8.56
C GLY A 61 -12.19 -9.38 -8.73
N ASN A 62 -12.91 -9.04 -7.65
CA ASN A 62 -14.04 -8.09 -7.70
C ASN A 62 -13.83 -6.85 -6.83
N PHE A 63 -12.75 -6.77 -6.04
CA PHE A 63 -12.48 -5.65 -5.13
C PHE A 63 -12.49 -4.31 -5.87
N TRP A 64 -11.82 -4.26 -7.03
CA TRP A 64 -11.79 -3.08 -7.89
C TRP A 64 -13.19 -2.60 -8.29
N LYS A 65 -14.11 -3.51 -8.61
CA LYS A 65 -15.50 -3.14 -8.95
C LYS A 65 -16.21 -2.51 -7.75
N GLY A 66 -15.98 -3.05 -6.55
CA GLY A 66 -16.50 -2.47 -5.30
C GLY A 66 -15.97 -1.06 -5.06
N VAL A 67 -14.66 -0.84 -5.26
CA VAL A 67 -14.03 0.48 -5.17
C VAL A 67 -14.66 1.46 -6.17
N GLN A 68 -14.81 1.08 -7.44
CA GLN A 68 -15.42 1.93 -8.47
C GLN A 68 -16.88 2.31 -8.16
N LEU A 69 -17.63 1.44 -7.49
CA LEU A 69 -18.99 1.76 -7.04
C LEU A 69 -18.97 2.81 -5.92
N CYS A 70 -18.04 2.69 -4.97
CA CYS A 70 -17.90 3.62 -3.85
C CYS A 70 -17.25 4.96 -4.22
N GLU A 71 -16.55 5.04 -5.35
CA GLU A 71 -16.08 6.31 -5.91
C GLU A 71 -17.21 7.21 -6.43
N LYS A 72 -18.44 6.70 -6.54
CA LYS A 72 -19.62 7.48 -6.92
C LYS A 72 -20.28 8.20 -5.73
N LEU A 73 -19.77 8.01 -4.51
CA LEU A 73 -20.29 8.72 -3.33
C LEU A 73 -20.13 10.24 -3.51
N PRO A 74 -21.09 11.07 -3.04
CA PRO A 74 -21.07 12.51 -3.32
C PRO A 74 -19.77 13.21 -2.91
N PHE A 75 -19.23 12.89 -1.73
CA PHE A 75 -17.98 13.51 -1.25
C PHE A 75 -16.74 13.05 -2.02
N MET A 76 -16.80 11.92 -2.74
CA MET A 76 -15.72 11.45 -3.59
C MET A 76 -15.64 12.23 -4.91
N ALA A 77 -16.73 12.85 -5.34
CA ALA A 77 -16.76 13.66 -6.56
C ALA A 77 -15.80 14.85 -6.51
N ASP A 78 -15.55 15.39 -5.31
CA ASP A 78 -14.59 16.48 -5.09
C ASP A 78 -13.13 16.00 -5.14
N LEU A 79 -12.89 14.70 -4.98
CA LEU A 79 -11.56 14.11 -5.06
C LEU A 79 -11.17 13.91 -6.52
N LYS A 80 -10.18 14.68 -6.98
CA LYS A 80 -9.63 14.57 -8.34
C LYS A 80 -8.74 13.33 -8.50
N ILE A 81 -9.28 12.13 -8.34
CA ILE A 81 -8.51 10.90 -8.44
C ILE A 81 -7.99 10.73 -9.88
N LYS A 82 -6.68 10.68 -10.05
CA LYS A 82 -6.00 10.49 -11.33
C LYS A 82 -5.43 9.07 -11.46
N ASN A 83 -5.44 8.55 -12.68
CA ASN A 83 -4.82 7.28 -13.03
C ASN A 83 -3.44 7.51 -13.64
N PHE A 84 -2.45 6.79 -13.13
CA PHE A 84 -1.09 6.73 -13.65
C PHE A 84 -0.81 5.29 -14.06
N ASN A 85 -0.87 5.05 -15.38
CA ASN A 85 -0.69 3.71 -15.92
C ASN A 85 0.81 3.37 -15.99
N ASN A 86 1.19 2.24 -15.42
CA ASN A 86 2.42 1.51 -15.69
C ASN A 86 2.08 0.24 -16.50
N GLY A 87 3.07 -0.41 -17.12
CA GLY A 87 2.88 -1.54 -18.04
C GLY A 87 2.01 -2.69 -17.53
N ASP A 88 1.99 -2.93 -16.21
CA ASP A 88 1.22 -3.96 -15.52
C ASP A 88 0.27 -3.48 -14.42
N GLU A 89 0.34 -2.21 -14.03
CA GLU A 89 -0.42 -1.66 -12.89
C GLU A 89 -0.94 -0.26 -13.20
N THR A 90 -2.11 0.10 -12.67
CA THR A 90 -2.57 1.51 -12.63
C THR A 90 -2.46 2.05 -11.22
N LYS A 91 -1.52 2.97 -10.98
CA LYS A 91 -1.43 3.71 -9.72
C LYS A 91 -2.51 4.79 -9.68
N ARG A 92 -3.27 4.89 -8.59
CA ARG A 92 -4.28 5.93 -8.37
C ARG A 92 -3.71 7.02 -7.45
N HIS A 93 -3.94 8.29 -7.74
CA HIS A 93 -3.43 9.41 -6.95
C HIS A 93 -4.46 10.53 -6.80
N ILE A 94 -4.60 11.07 -5.59
CA ILE A 94 -5.38 12.28 -5.31
C ILE A 94 -4.39 13.44 -5.17
N PRO A 95 -4.37 14.41 -6.10
CA PRO A 95 -3.48 15.54 -6.02
C PRO A 95 -3.91 16.48 -4.88
N PRO A 96 -2.96 17.16 -4.23
CA PRO A 96 -3.28 18.16 -3.24
C PRO A 96 -4.04 19.32 -3.89
N LEU A 97 -4.96 19.94 -3.14
CA LEU A 97 -5.79 21.06 -3.62
C LEU A 97 -4.98 22.35 -3.81
N LYS A 98 -3.83 22.45 -3.14
CA LYS A 98 -2.88 23.56 -3.19
C LYS A 98 -1.48 22.99 -3.28
N GLU A 99 -0.52 23.81 -3.67
CA GLU A 99 0.89 23.45 -3.54
C GLU A 99 1.19 23.11 -2.08
N LEU A 100 1.94 22.02 -1.91
CA LEU A 100 2.40 21.61 -0.60
C LEU A 100 3.45 22.61 -0.11
N PRO A 101 3.50 22.93 1.19
CA PRO A 101 4.59 23.72 1.77
C PRO A 101 5.96 23.17 1.36
N ASN A 102 6.95 24.05 1.17
CA ASN A 102 8.29 23.68 0.70
C ASN A 102 9.00 22.66 1.62
N ASP A 103 8.61 22.57 2.89
CA ASP A 103 9.13 21.65 3.91
C ASP A 103 8.34 20.33 4.00
N SER A 104 7.42 20.08 3.07
CA SER A 104 6.66 18.83 3.02
C SER A 104 7.56 17.64 2.74
N LEU A 105 7.42 16.58 3.54
CA LEU A 105 8.16 15.33 3.37
C LEU A 105 7.34 14.34 2.56
N PHE A 106 7.96 13.74 1.54
CA PHE A 106 7.37 12.65 0.76
C PHE A 106 7.98 11.31 1.17
N TYR A 107 7.14 10.29 1.30
CA TYR A 107 7.55 8.94 1.63
C TYR A 107 6.88 7.96 0.67
N GLY A 108 7.67 7.07 0.04
CA GLY A 108 7.17 6.02 -0.84
C GLY A 108 7.62 4.65 -0.36
N ALA A 109 6.68 3.72 -0.17
CA ALA A 109 6.99 2.33 0.14
C ALA A 109 6.57 1.44 -1.03
N ASP A 110 7.52 0.73 -1.61
CA ASP A 110 7.29 -0.19 -2.72
C ASP A 110 8.42 -1.23 -2.75
N PRO A 111 8.14 -2.53 -2.90
CA PRO A 111 9.20 -3.53 -2.98
C PRO A 111 10.05 -3.39 -4.25
N MET A 112 9.65 -2.62 -5.26
CA MET A 112 10.44 -2.49 -6.50
C MET A 112 11.62 -1.53 -6.34
N GLN A 113 12.87 -2.04 -6.32
CA GLN A 113 14.05 -1.19 -6.15
C GLN A 113 14.43 -0.43 -7.43
N GLU A 114 14.88 -1.07 -8.51
CA GLU A 114 15.58 -0.39 -9.63
C GLU A 114 14.81 0.78 -10.29
N VAL A 115 13.50 0.62 -10.51
CA VAL A 115 12.69 1.64 -11.21
C VAL A 115 12.11 2.65 -10.22
N ASN A 116 11.53 2.16 -9.12
CA ASN A 116 10.78 3.01 -8.20
C ASN A 116 11.70 3.75 -7.22
N GLU A 117 12.83 3.18 -6.79
CA GLU A 117 13.82 3.87 -5.96
C GLU A 117 14.33 5.13 -6.68
N LYS A 118 14.79 4.98 -7.92
CA LYS A 118 15.30 6.10 -8.72
C LYS A 118 14.23 7.17 -8.96
N LEU A 119 12.95 6.78 -9.02
CA LEU A 119 11.86 7.70 -9.20
C LEU A 119 11.53 8.44 -7.90
N TYR A 120 11.22 7.72 -6.83
CA TYR A 120 10.73 8.29 -5.56
C TYR A 120 11.82 9.05 -4.80
N SER A 121 13.07 8.61 -4.86
CA SER A 121 14.20 9.31 -4.22
C SER A 121 14.48 10.70 -4.81
N LYS A 122 13.83 11.08 -5.92
CA LYS A 122 13.92 12.46 -6.46
C LYS A 122 13.13 13.48 -5.66
N PHE A 123 12.12 13.05 -4.91
CA PHE A 123 11.20 13.95 -4.22
C PHE A 123 10.91 13.56 -2.77
N GLY A 124 11.47 12.46 -2.27
CA GLY A 124 11.32 12.05 -0.87
C GLY A 124 12.15 10.82 -0.48
N THR A 125 11.76 10.18 0.62
CA THR A 125 12.41 8.98 1.14
C THR A 125 11.71 7.72 0.59
N PHE A 126 12.49 6.84 -0.03
CA PHE A 126 12.00 5.56 -0.53
C PHE A 126 12.28 4.43 0.46
N TYR A 127 11.31 3.54 0.64
CA TYR A 127 11.43 2.34 1.47
C TYR A 127 11.14 1.08 0.64
N PRO A 128 12.13 0.17 0.48
CA PRO A 128 12.01 -0.98 -0.41
C PRO A 128 11.29 -2.18 0.24
N PHE A 129 10.14 -1.95 0.87
CA PHE A 129 9.36 -3.02 1.53
C PHE A 129 7.88 -2.97 1.16
N ALA A 130 7.22 -4.12 1.31
CA ALA A 130 5.77 -4.26 1.26
C ALA A 130 5.28 -4.85 2.59
N VAL A 131 4.10 -4.44 3.02
CA VAL A 131 3.44 -5.02 4.20
C VAL A 131 2.56 -6.18 3.75
N GLY A 132 2.73 -7.34 4.38
CA GLY A 132 1.93 -8.54 4.12
C GLY A 132 1.70 -9.34 5.39
N GLY A 133 0.79 -10.31 5.35
CA GLY A 133 0.42 -11.09 6.55
C GLY A 133 1.55 -11.94 7.15
N LYS A 134 2.70 -12.05 6.47
CA LYS A 134 3.91 -12.74 6.96
C LYS A 134 5.16 -11.99 6.49
N SER A 135 6.13 -11.82 7.38
CA SER A 135 7.46 -11.31 7.04
C SER A 135 8.20 -12.33 6.16
N LYS A 136 8.49 -11.97 4.91
CA LYS A 136 9.24 -12.81 3.98
C LYS A 136 9.90 -11.95 2.90
N ILE A 137 11.14 -12.30 2.53
CA ILE A 137 11.77 -11.81 1.30
C ILE A 137 11.22 -12.62 0.13
N SER A 138 10.63 -11.93 -0.85
CA SER A 138 10.07 -12.55 -2.04
C SER A 138 10.54 -11.83 -3.30
N LYS A 139 10.75 -12.58 -4.39
CA LYS A 139 11.10 -12.01 -5.68
C LYS A 139 9.82 -11.57 -6.39
N ALA A 140 9.70 -10.27 -6.62
CA ALA A 140 8.70 -9.71 -7.53
C ALA A 140 9.31 -9.59 -8.94
N ASN A 141 8.49 -9.77 -9.97
CA ASN A 141 8.88 -9.48 -11.35
C ASN A 141 8.00 -8.34 -11.85
N VAL A 142 8.58 -7.44 -12.66
CA VAL A 142 7.84 -6.34 -13.29
C VAL A 142 7.69 -6.66 -14.77
N LEU A 143 6.50 -6.39 -15.31
CA LEU A 143 6.28 -6.43 -16.75
C LEU A 143 6.50 -5.02 -17.32
N ILE A 144 7.64 -4.81 -17.96
CA ILE A 144 7.91 -3.58 -18.71
C ILE A 144 7.50 -3.83 -20.16
N ASN A 145 6.59 -3.02 -20.71
CA ASN A 145 6.10 -3.16 -22.08
C ASN A 145 5.56 -4.56 -22.43
N LYS A 146 4.90 -5.24 -21.49
CA LYS A 146 4.41 -6.62 -21.61
C LYS A 146 5.51 -7.68 -21.80
N VAL A 147 6.78 -7.32 -21.55
CA VAL A 147 7.91 -8.25 -21.49
C VAL A 147 8.26 -8.49 -20.03
N LEU A 148 8.43 -9.75 -19.65
CA LEU A 148 8.85 -10.13 -18.30
C LEU A 148 10.32 -9.77 -18.11
N HIS A 149 10.60 -8.73 -17.31
CA HIS A 149 11.96 -8.44 -16.87
C HIS A 149 12.22 -9.22 -15.58
N LYS A 150 13.08 -10.24 -15.68
CA LYS A 150 13.54 -10.99 -14.52
C LYS A 150 14.67 -10.22 -13.84
N ASN A 151 14.59 -10.21 -12.51
CA ASN A 151 15.60 -9.82 -11.53
C ASN A 151 15.44 -8.41 -10.97
N LEU A 152 14.91 -8.38 -9.75
CA LEU A 152 15.37 -7.48 -8.71
C LEU A 152 15.61 -8.33 -7.47
N ASN A 153 16.87 -8.59 -7.15
CA ASN A 153 17.22 -9.17 -5.85
C ASN A 153 17.06 -8.04 -4.83
N LEU A 154 15.97 -8.06 -4.09
CA LEU A 154 15.81 -7.22 -2.92
C LEU A 154 16.68 -7.84 -1.82
N GLN A 155 17.87 -7.28 -1.60
CA GLN A 155 18.72 -7.61 -0.46
C GLN A 155 18.12 -7.03 0.83
#